data_AF-A0A538S1V7-F1
#
_entry.id   AF-A0A538S1V7-F1
#
_cell.length_a   1.000
_cell.length_b   1.000
_cell.length_c   1.000
_cell.angle_alpha   90.00
_cell.angle_beta   90.00
_cell.angle_gamma   90.00
#
_symmetry.space_group_name_H-M   'P 1'
#
loop_
_entity.id
_entity.type
_entity.pdbx_description
1 polymer ?
#
loop_
_entity_poly.entity_id
_entity_poly.type
_entity_poly.pdbx_seq_one_letter_code
_entity_poly.pdbx_strand_id
1 'polypeptide(L)'
;MVDESAFLTSRIRTLQIIVAALVMGVLMALITFCSLRALGNVPPAPPTPMVSYVAVAFAVMIVMPFAIVPPLLVTTARKRLAQYGEGHDTLVSSLFMTYQTKTIIGCALLEGVAFFQAIAYFLEGQQISLILASAFMAGIALHFPTRTRVERWIERQTELIEQEKAVG
;
A
#
# COMPACT_ATOMS: atom_id res chain seq x y z
N MET A 1 -8.89 -30.35 12.79
CA MET A 1 -8.12 -29.34 12.04
C MET A 1 -9.10 -28.30 11.55
N VAL A 2 -9.05 -27.09 12.11
CA VAL A 2 -9.73 -25.95 11.47
C VAL A 2 -9.17 -25.85 10.06
N ASP A 3 -10.03 -25.74 9.07
CA ASP A 3 -9.63 -25.71 7.67
C ASP A 3 -8.80 -24.44 7.42
N GLU A 4 -7.48 -24.60 7.41
CA GLU A 4 -6.49 -23.51 7.25
C GLU A 4 -6.81 -22.65 6.02
N SER A 5 -7.31 -23.31 4.96
CA SER A 5 -7.75 -22.68 3.73
C SER A 5 -8.92 -21.71 3.94
N ALA A 6 -9.89 -22.06 4.79
CA ALA A 6 -11.04 -21.23 5.10
C ALA A 6 -10.63 -20.00 5.94
N PHE A 7 -9.72 -20.20 6.91
CA PHE A 7 -9.17 -19.11 7.72
C PHE A 7 -8.41 -18.09 6.88
N LEU A 8 -7.50 -18.54 6.00
CA LEU A 8 -6.76 -17.67 5.09
C LEU A 8 -7.68 -16.94 4.12
N THR A 9 -8.68 -17.63 3.57
CA THR A 9 -9.65 -17.03 2.65
C THR A 9 -10.40 -15.85 3.28
N SER A 10 -10.86 -16.01 4.52
CA SER A 10 -11.56 -14.95 5.25
C SER A 10 -10.67 -13.72 5.45
N ARG A 11 -9.42 -13.93 5.91
CA ARG A 11 -8.50 -12.82 6.16
C ARG A 11 -8.02 -12.13 4.88
N ILE A 12 -7.79 -12.88 3.81
CA ILE A 12 -7.45 -12.33 2.49
C ILE A 12 -8.59 -11.43 2.02
N ARG A 13 -9.85 -11.85 2.16
CA ARG A 13 -11.01 -11.03 1.80
C ARG A 13 -11.04 -9.72 2.59
N THR A 14 -10.78 -9.74 3.89
CA THR A 14 -10.67 -8.51 4.69
C THR A 14 -9.58 -7.58 4.15
N LEU A 15 -8.40 -8.12 3.82
CA LEU A 15 -7.32 -7.31 3.24
C LEU A 15 -7.66 -6.77 1.84
N GLN A 16 -8.38 -7.54 1.02
CA GLN A 16 -8.89 -7.09 -0.28
C GLN A 16 -9.86 -5.91 -0.12
N ILE A 17 -10.78 -5.98 0.85
CA ILE A 17 -11.72 -4.89 1.15
C ILE A 17 -10.96 -3.64 1.57
N ILE A 18 -9.96 -3.77 2.45
CA ILE A 18 -9.12 -2.63 2.87
C ILE A 18 -8.45 -2.00 1.66
N VAL A 19 -7.72 -2.77 0.84
CA VAL A 19 -7.00 -2.20 -0.33
C VAL A 19 -7.97 -1.62 -1.36
N ALA A 20 -9.12 -2.27 -1.59
CA ALA A 20 -10.17 -1.73 -2.47
C ALA A 20 -10.72 -0.39 -1.95
N ALA A 21 -10.93 -0.26 -0.64
CA ALA A 21 -11.40 0.98 -0.03
C ALA A 21 -10.41 2.13 -0.21
N LEU A 22 -9.10 1.88 -0.07
CA LEU A 22 -8.06 2.89 -0.30
C LEU A 22 -8.05 3.37 -1.77
N VAL A 23 -8.12 2.42 -2.73
CA VAL A 23 -8.20 2.76 -4.16
C VAL A 23 -9.47 3.57 -4.46
N MET A 24 -10.61 3.13 -3.94
CA MET A 24 -11.90 3.80 -4.14
C MET A 24 -11.91 5.21 -3.52
N GLY A 25 -11.27 5.41 -2.37
CA GLY A 25 -11.12 6.72 -1.74
C GLY A 25 -10.42 7.72 -2.65
N VAL A 26 -9.25 7.33 -3.19
CA VAL A 26 -8.48 8.16 -4.13
C VAL A 26 -9.27 8.40 -5.43
N LEU A 27 -9.92 7.37 -5.96
CA LEU A 27 -10.74 7.48 -7.17
C LEU A 27 -11.89 8.48 -6.99
N MET A 28 -12.62 8.39 -5.88
CA MET A 28 -13.72 9.31 -5.57
C MET A 28 -13.23 10.75 -5.40
N ALA A 29 -12.06 10.94 -4.77
CA ALA A 29 -11.45 12.26 -4.65
C ALA A 29 -11.10 12.85 -6.02
N LEU A 30 -10.46 12.06 -6.90
CA LEU A 30 -10.14 12.46 -8.26
C LEU A 30 -11.38 12.84 -9.07
N ILE A 31 -12.43 12.00 -9.05
CA ILE A 31 -13.69 12.28 -9.74
C ILE A 31 -14.31 13.59 -9.23
N THR A 32 -14.37 13.77 -7.91
CA THR A 32 -14.94 14.96 -7.28
C THR A 32 -14.18 16.22 -7.67
N PHE A 33 -12.85 16.20 -7.54
CA PHE A 33 -12.00 17.34 -7.84
C PHE A 33 -11.97 17.69 -9.33
N CYS A 34 -11.92 16.70 -10.22
CA CYS A 34 -12.06 16.91 -11.66
C CYS A 34 -13.42 17.52 -12.01
N SER A 35 -14.51 17.03 -11.41
CA SER A 35 -15.86 17.52 -11.68
C SER A 35 -16.05 18.96 -11.21
N LEU A 36 -15.64 19.27 -9.97
CA LEU A 36 -15.72 20.63 -9.44
C LEU A 36 -14.92 21.63 -10.29
N ARG A 37 -13.73 21.23 -10.75
CA ARG A 37 -12.91 22.05 -11.63
C ARG A 37 -13.52 22.22 -13.02
N ALA A 38 -14.05 21.16 -13.61
CA ALA A 38 -14.71 21.20 -14.92
C ALA A 38 -15.96 22.10 -14.93
N LEU A 39 -16.67 22.17 -13.80
CA LEU A 39 -17.84 23.04 -13.62
C LEU A 39 -17.47 24.50 -13.30
N GLY A 40 -16.18 24.84 -13.18
CA GLY A 40 -15.73 26.19 -12.82
C GLY A 40 -15.97 26.56 -11.35
N ASN A 41 -16.29 25.59 -10.49
CA ASN A 41 -16.52 25.79 -9.05
C ASN A 41 -15.21 25.83 -8.25
N VAL A 42 -14.14 26.36 -8.84
CA VAL A 42 -12.82 26.51 -8.20
C VAL A 42 -12.26 27.91 -8.43
N PRO A 43 -11.51 28.47 -7.47
CA PRO A 43 -10.82 29.74 -7.67
C PRO A 43 -9.88 29.68 -8.88
N PRO A 44 -9.63 30.82 -9.55
CA PRO A 44 -8.64 30.88 -10.62
C PRO A 44 -7.27 30.43 -10.09
N ALA A 45 -6.54 29.69 -10.92
CA ALA A 45 -5.24 29.17 -10.54
C ALA A 45 -4.27 30.33 -10.22
N PRO A 46 -3.50 30.24 -9.11
CA PRO A 46 -2.48 31.23 -8.82
C PRO A 46 -1.39 31.22 -9.91
N PRO A 47 -0.71 32.35 -10.16
CA PRO A 47 0.35 32.43 -11.17
C PRO A 47 1.55 31.53 -10.83
N THR A 48 1.75 31.20 -9.55
CA THR A 48 2.80 30.32 -9.06
C THR A 48 2.17 29.11 -8.34
N PRO A 49 2.30 27.88 -8.88
CA PRO A 49 1.68 26.68 -8.34
C PRO A 49 2.49 26.08 -7.17
N MET A 50 2.54 26.79 -6.05
CA MET A 50 3.38 26.44 -4.90
C MET A 50 2.96 25.11 -4.26
N VAL A 51 1.66 24.81 -4.22
CA VAL A 51 1.14 23.56 -3.64
C VAL A 51 1.56 22.35 -4.49
N SER A 52 1.53 22.47 -5.82
CA SER A 52 1.96 21.41 -6.73
C SER A 52 3.45 21.12 -6.59
N TYR A 53 4.29 22.14 -6.42
CA TYR A 53 5.72 21.92 -6.14
C TYR A 53 5.94 21.20 -4.81
N VAL A 54 5.22 21.58 -3.76
CA VAL A 54 5.28 20.88 -2.47
C VAL A 54 4.77 19.45 -2.59
N ALA A 55 3.71 19.20 -3.36
CA ALA A 55 3.17 17.86 -3.58
C ALA A 55 4.13 16.95 -4.35
N VAL A 56 4.83 17.49 -5.36
CA VAL A 56 5.90 16.76 -6.07
C VAL A 56 7.06 16.46 -5.12
N ALA A 57 7.52 17.43 -4.35
CA ALA A 57 8.59 17.21 -3.36
C ALA A 57 8.18 16.15 -2.32
N PHE A 58 6.95 16.21 -1.83
CA PHE A 58 6.38 15.21 -0.93
C PHE A 58 6.35 13.81 -1.55
N ALA A 59 5.92 13.70 -2.81
CA ALA A 59 5.93 12.44 -3.54
C ALA A 59 7.34 11.82 -3.59
N VAL A 60 8.37 12.63 -3.92
CA VAL A 60 9.77 12.18 -3.93
C VAL A 60 10.23 11.73 -2.54
N MET A 61 9.88 12.49 -1.50
CA MET A 61 10.26 12.14 -0.12
C MET A 61 9.62 10.83 0.36
N ILE A 62 8.38 10.53 -0.05
CA ILE A 62 7.66 9.31 0.37
C ILE A 62 8.17 8.04 -0.33
N VAL A 63 8.80 8.15 -1.51
CA VAL A 63 9.40 6.99 -2.20
C VAL A 63 10.40 6.27 -1.29
N MET A 64 11.18 7.00 -0.49
CA MET A 64 12.18 6.41 0.40
C MET A 64 11.55 5.58 1.54
N PRO A 65 10.64 6.11 2.38
CA PRO A 65 9.89 5.31 3.36
C PRO A 65 9.16 4.11 2.73
N PHE A 66 8.57 4.28 1.55
CA PHE A 66 7.88 3.19 0.86
C PHE A 66 8.84 2.04 0.49
N ALA A 67 10.08 2.35 0.10
CA ALA A 67 11.08 1.34 -0.22
C ALA A 67 11.70 0.68 1.04
N ILE A 68 11.77 1.38 2.18
CA ILE A 68 12.48 0.91 3.37
C ILE A 68 11.55 0.20 4.37
N VAL A 69 10.38 0.78 4.67
CA VAL A 69 9.54 0.35 5.79
C VAL A 69 8.96 -1.05 5.59
N PRO A 70 8.34 -1.40 4.44
CA PRO A 70 7.78 -2.74 4.25
C PRO A 70 8.83 -3.86 4.32
N PRO A 71 10.01 -3.77 3.66
CA PRO A 71 11.06 -4.79 3.79
C PRO A 71 11.66 -4.90 5.20
N LEU A 72 11.81 -3.78 5.91
CA LEU A 72 12.31 -3.77 7.29
C LEU A 72 11.36 -4.53 8.23
N LEU A 73 10.04 -4.33 8.08
CA LEU A 73 9.02 -5.06 8.83
C LEU A 73 9.10 -6.56 8.58
N VAL A 74 9.21 -6.96 7.31
CA VAL A 74 9.33 -8.38 6.93
C VAL A 74 10.59 -9.00 7.52
N THR A 75 11.74 -8.32 7.40
CA THR A 75 13.01 -8.82 7.92
C THR A 75 12.97 -8.98 9.44
N THR A 76 12.38 -8.01 10.14
CA THR A 76 12.25 -8.05 11.61
C THR A 76 11.33 -9.17 12.06
N ALA A 77 10.19 -9.34 11.40
CA ALA A 77 9.25 -10.43 11.70
C ALA A 77 9.88 -11.81 11.42
N ARG A 78 10.55 -11.96 10.28
CA ARG A 78 11.23 -13.21 9.90
C ARG A 78 12.27 -13.64 10.93
N LYS A 79 13.16 -12.73 11.34
CA LYS A 79 14.18 -13.01 12.36
C LYS A 79 13.58 -13.48 13.68
N ARG A 80 12.45 -12.88 14.10
CA ARG A 80 11.73 -13.31 15.32
C ARG A 80 11.19 -14.73 15.16
N LEU A 81 10.55 -15.04 14.04
CA LEU A 81 9.98 -16.36 13.78
C LEU A 81 11.05 -17.46 13.66
N ALA A 82 12.23 -17.13 13.13
CA ALA A 82 13.37 -18.03 13.08
C ALA A 82 13.89 -18.37 14.50
N GLN A 83 13.96 -17.37 15.39
CA GLN A 83 14.49 -17.53 16.75
C GLN A 83 13.56 -18.33 17.68
N TYR A 84 12.26 -18.05 17.67
CA TYR A 84 11.34 -18.63 18.66
C TYR A 84 10.74 -19.97 18.27
N GLY A 85 10.88 -20.38 17.00
CA GLY A 85 10.40 -21.68 16.53
C GLY A 85 8.89 -21.87 16.74
N GLU A 86 8.09 -21.32 15.83
CA GLU A 86 6.65 -21.57 15.84
C GLU A 86 6.30 -22.91 15.18
N GLY A 87 5.23 -23.56 15.65
CA GLY A 87 4.61 -24.68 14.92
C GLY A 87 4.06 -24.22 13.57
N HIS A 88 3.79 -25.16 12.65
CA HIS A 88 3.43 -24.83 11.27
C HIS A 88 2.20 -23.90 11.17
N ASP A 89 1.09 -24.25 11.83
CA ASP A 89 -0.15 -23.46 11.78
C ASP A 89 0.04 -22.05 12.36
N THR A 90 0.83 -21.92 13.43
CA THR A 90 1.16 -20.62 14.03
C THR A 90 2.05 -19.78 13.11
N LEU A 91 3.02 -20.41 12.44
CA LEU A 91 3.93 -19.75 11.52
C LEU A 91 3.19 -19.14 10.33
N VAL A 92 2.26 -19.89 9.71
CA VAL A 92 1.45 -19.40 8.58
C VAL A 92 0.61 -18.20 9.00
N SER A 93 -0.02 -18.25 10.17
CA SER A 93 -0.80 -17.12 10.72
C SER A 93 0.07 -15.88 10.97
N SER A 94 1.25 -16.04 11.59
CA SER A 94 2.20 -14.96 11.86
C SER A 94 2.75 -14.32 10.58
N LEU A 95 3.06 -15.14 9.58
CA LEU A 95 3.47 -14.67 8.25
C LEU A 95 2.34 -13.91 7.55
N PHE A 96 1.11 -14.42 7.60
CA PHE A 96 -0.04 -13.70 7.05
C PHE A 96 -0.22 -12.33 7.71
N MET A 97 -0.13 -12.24 9.03
CA MET A 97 -0.21 -10.96 9.74
C MET A 97 0.89 -9.99 9.29
N THR A 98 2.11 -10.48 9.10
CA THR A 98 3.22 -9.69 8.55
C THR A 98 2.91 -9.20 7.12
N TYR A 99 2.34 -10.05 6.27
CA TYR A 99 1.90 -9.67 4.92
C TYR A 99 0.80 -8.61 4.95
N GLN A 100 -0.15 -8.75 5.86
CA GLN A 100 -1.25 -7.80 6.04
C GLN A 100 -0.69 -6.42 6.43
N THR A 101 0.13 -6.37 7.48
CA THR A 101 0.72 -5.11 7.98
C THR A 101 1.59 -4.43 6.92
N LYS A 102 2.49 -5.16 6.25
CA LYS A 102 3.34 -4.55 5.21
C LYS A 102 2.53 -3.99 4.03
N THR A 103 1.43 -4.65 3.68
CA THR A 103 0.56 -4.24 2.56
C THR A 103 -0.23 -2.99 2.94
N ILE A 104 -0.84 -2.96 4.12
CA ILE A 104 -1.59 -1.78 4.61
C ILE A 104 -0.67 -0.57 4.68
N ILE A 105 0.51 -0.70 5.29
CA ILE A 105 1.47 0.40 5.41
C ILE A 105 1.96 0.88 4.04
N GLY A 106 2.29 -0.06 3.13
CA GLY A 106 2.69 0.28 1.76
C GLY A 106 1.59 1.04 1.01
N CYS A 107 0.35 0.56 1.07
CA CYS A 107 -0.79 1.22 0.43
C CYS A 107 -1.08 2.60 1.05
N ALA A 108 -1.00 2.77 2.37
CA ALA A 108 -1.25 4.04 3.04
C ALA A 108 -0.23 5.12 2.67
N LEU A 109 1.05 4.74 2.50
CA LEU A 109 2.09 5.66 2.03
C LEU A 109 1.79 6.15 0.61
N LEU A 110 1.40 5.25 -0.31
CA LEU A 110 1.04 5.63 -1.68
C LEU A 110 -0.27 6.44 -1.73
N GLU A 111 -1.26 6.08 -0.91
CA GLU A 111 -2.54 6.79 -0.79
C GLU A 111 -2.35 8.24 -0.35
N GLY A 112 -1.54 8.48 0.69
CA GLY A 112 -1.28 9.84 1.16
C GLY A 112 -0.70 10.75 0.07
N VAL A 113 0.21 10.21 -0.75
CA VAL A 113 0.76 10.95 -1.91
C VAL A 113 -0.30 11.16 -2.98
N ALA A 114 -1.08 10.12 -3.31
CA ALA A 114 -2.12 10.21 -4.33
C ALA A 114 -3.19 11.26 -3.98
N PHE A 115 -3.64 11.28 -2.72
CA PHE A 115 -4.57 12.28 -2.21
C PHE A 115 -3.99 13.68 -2.23
N PHE A 116 -2.74 13.86 -1.77
CA PHE A 116 -2.14 15.19 -1.75
C PHE A 116 -1.95 15.74 -3.16
N GLN A 117 -1.59 14.89 -4.13
CA GLN A 117 -1.52 15.26 -5.53
C GLN A 117 -2.90 15.59 -6.13
N ALA A 118 -3.95 14.86 -5.76
CA ALA A 118 -5.32 15.18 -6.14
C ALA A 118 -5.76 16.56 -5.60
N ILE A 119 -5.41 16.88 -4.35
CA ILE A 119 -5.65 18.20 -3.74
C ILE A 119 -4.87 19.30 -4.48
N ALA A 120 -3.60 19.08 -4.80
CA ALA A 120 -2.79 20.04 -5.57
C ALA A 120 -3.41 20.32 -6.95
N TYR A 121 -3.87 19.28 -7.65
CA TYR A 121 -4.61 19.43 -8.89
C TYR A 121 -5.92 20.21 -8.69
N PHE A 122 -6.69 19.92 -7.63
CA PHE A 122 -7.92 20.63 -7.34
C PHE A 122 -7.70 22.14 -7.14
N LEU A 123 -6.65 22.53 -6.40
CA LEU A 123 -6.35 23.91 -6.10
C LEU A 123 -5.73 24.67 -7.28
N GLU A 124 -4.78 24.06 -7.99
CA GLU A 124 -3.92 24.80 -8.94
C GLU A 124 -4.07 24.33 -10.40
N GLY A 125 -4.57 23.13 -10.64
CA GLY A 125 -4.91 22.64 -11.99
C GLY A 125 -3.74 22.13 -12.78
N GLN A 126 -2.61 21.93 -12.11
CA GLN A 126 -1.42 21.41 -12.74
C GLN A 126 -1.63 19.95 -13.14
N GLN A 127 -1.55 19.68 -14.44
CA GLN A 127 -1.79 18.35 -15.00
C GLN A 127 -0.80 17.30 -14.47
N ILE A 128 0.43 17.72 -14.14
CA ILE A 128 1.43 16.84 -13.52
C ILE A 128 0.91 16.24 -12.21
N SER A 129 0.19 17.00 -11.39
CA SER A 129 -0.39 16.53 -10.13
C SER A 129 -1.47 15.48 -10.38
N LEU A 130 -2.29 15.64 -11.41
CA LEU A 130 -3.30 14.65 -11.80
C LEU A 130 -2.66 13.34 -12.30
N ILE A 131 -1.61 13.44 -13.13
CA ILE A 131 -0.85 12.29 -13.63
C ILE A 131 -0.23 11.53 -12.45
N LEU A 132 0.42 12.24 -11.53
CA LEU A 132 1.04 11.63 -10.35
C LEU A 132 0.00 10.99 -9.43
N ALA A 133 -1.11 11.68 -9.12
CA ALA A 133 -2.18 11.11 -8.32
C ALA A 133 -2.70 9.78 -8.91
N SER A 134 -2.88 9.74 -10.23
CA SER A 134 -3.32 8.55 -10.97
C SER A 134 -2.27 7.44 -10.96
N ALA A 135 -0.99 7.79 -11.11
CA ALA A 135 0.12 6.84 -11.04
C ALA A 135 0.24 6.20 -9.65
N PHE A 136 0.15 6.99 -8.58
CA PHE A 136 0.19 6.46 -7.21
C PHE A 136 -1.07 5.62 -6.88
N MET A 137 -2.26 6.02 -7.36
CA MET A 137 -3.47 5.20 -7.27
C MET A 137 -3.30 3.85 -7.96
N ALA A 138 -2.74 3.84 -9.17
CA ALA A 138 -2.41 2.60 -9.88
C ALA A 138 -1.40 1.76 -9.09
N GLY A 139 -0.42 2.41 -8.43
CA GLY A 139 0.49 1.77 -7.48
C GLY A 139 -0.25 1.01 -6.37
N ILE A 140 -1.22 1.65 -5.71
CA ILE A 140 -2.05 0.99 -4.68
C ILE A 140 -2.79 -0.22 -5.27
N ALA A 141 -3.38 -0.07 -6.45
CA ALA A 141 -4.09 -1.17 -7.13
C ALA A 141 -3.15 -2.33 -7.49
N LEU A 142 -1.89 -2.06 -7.85
CA LEU A 142 -0.89 -3.11 -8.12
C LEU A 142 -0.52 -3.91 -6.86
N HIS A 143 -0.78 -3.37 -5.66
CA HIS A 143 -0.62 -4.06 -4.38
C HIS A 143 -1.81 -4.95 -3.99
N PHE A 144 -2.82 -5.11 -4.86
CA PHE A 144 -4.00 -5.91 -4.55
C PHE A 144 -3.64 -7.34 -4.09
N PRO A 145 -4.18 -7.80 -2.94
CA PRO A 145 -3.83 -9.08 -2.32
C PRO A 145 -4.65 -10.22 -2.95
N THR A 146 -4.13 -10.84 -3.99
CA THR A 146 -4.72 -12.06 -4.55
C THR A 146 -4.28 -13.29 -3.74
N ARG A 147 -5.14 -14.32 -3.68
CA ARG A 147 -4.86 -15.56 -2.95
C ARG A 147 -3.50 -16.15 -3.32
N THR A 148 -3.26 -16.33 -4.61
CA THR A 148 -2.01 -16.89 -5.16
C THR A 148 -0.78 -16.02 -4.85
N ARG A 149 -0.92 -14.70 -4.66
CA ARG A 149 0.21 -13.83 -4.30
C ARG A 149 0.54 -13.96 -2.81
N VAL A 150 -0.47 -14.09 -1.96
CA VAL A 150 -0.31 -14.30 -0.52
C VAL A 150 0.33 -15.65 -0.25
N GLU A 151 -0.20 -16.73 -0.84
CA GLU A 151 0.32 -18.10 -0.68
C GLU A 151 1.79 -18.20 -1.11
N ARG A 152 2.12 -17.77 -2.33
CA ARG A 152 3.51 -17.73 -2.82
C ARG A 152 4.45 -16.89 -1.94
N TRP A 153 3.94 -15.83 -1.32
CA TRP A 153 4.74 -15.02 -0.42
C TRP A 153 5.00 -15.76 0.90
N ILE A 154 3.99 -16.43 1.46
CA ILE A 154 4.10 -17.22 2.69
C ILE A 154 5.10 -18.37 2.47
N GLU A 155 4.92 -19.16 1.41
CA GLU A 155 5.82 -20.26 1.02
C GLU A 155 7.27 -19.78 0.98
N ARG A 156 7.54 -18.69 0.24
CA ARG A 156 8.89 -18.11 0.16
C ARG A 156 9.44 -17.67 1.51
N GLN A 157 8.62 -17.10 2.40
CA GLN A 157 9.11 -16.71 3.73
C GLN A 157 9.38 -17.92 4.63
N THR A 158 8.57 -18.97 4.53
CA THR A 158 8.80 -20.24 5.23
C THR A 158 10.14 -20.84 4.81
N GLU A 159 10.41 -20.95 3.50
CA GLU A 159 11.69 -21.45 2.97
C GLU A 159 12.89 -20.64 3.50
N LEU A 160 12.78 -19.30 3.52
CA LEU A 160 13.85 -18.44 4.05
C LEU A 160 14.07 -18.63 5.56
N ILE A 161 13.01 -18.86 6.34
CA ILE A 161 13.11 -19.13 7.77
C ILE A 161 13.80 -20.47 8.03
N GLU A 162 13.46 -21.50 7.25
CA GLU A 162 14.10 -22.82 7.35
C GLU A 162 15.59 -22.74 7.01
N GLN A 163 15.96 -22.00 5.98
CA GLN A 163 17.36 -21.73 5.63
C GLN A 163 18.10 -20.98 6.75
N GLU A 164 17.49 -19.95 7.35
CA GLU A 164 18.08 -19.21 8.47
C GLU A 164 18.27 -20.11 9.70
N LYS A 165 17.34 -21.04 9.98
CA LYS A 165 17.45 -22.03 11.06
C LYS A 165 18.51 -23.11 10.81
N ALA A 166 18.82 -23.42 9.56
CA ALA A 166 19.83 -24.43 9.22
C ALA A 166 21.26 -23.91 9.31
N VAL A 167 21.45 -22.59 9.20
CA VAL A 167 22.77 -21.93 9.23
C VAL A 167 23.15 -21.46 10.64
N GLY A 168 22.16 -21.18 11.50
CA GLY A 168 22.35 -20.76 12.89
C GLY A 168 22.36 -21.93 13.87
#